data_AF-A0AAX0B3S1-F1
#
_entry.id   AF-A0AAX0B3S1-F1
#
_cell.length_a   1.000
_cell.length_b   1.000
_cell.length_c   1.000
_cell.angle_alpha   90.00
_cell.angle_beta   90.00
_cell.angle_gamma   90.00
#
_symmetry.space_group_name_H-M   'P 1'
#
loop_
_entity.id
_entity.type
_entity.pdbx_description
1 polymer ?
#
loop_
_entity_poly.entity_id
_entity_poly.type
_entity_poly.pdbx_seq_one_letter_code
_entity_poly.pdbx_strand_id
1 'polypeptide(L)' 'MHHYITKYAENGTWYAEAWFQINLFGLCFCFLKRKIKI' A
#
# COMPACT_ATOMS: atom_id res chain seq x y z
N MET A 1 -6.42 7.29 10.39
CA MET A 1 -6.05 7.04 8.98
C MET A 1 -4.57 6.74 8.95
N HIS A 2 -4.19 5.54 8.54
CA HIS A 2 -2.78 5.12 8.49
C HIS A 2 -2.33 5.08 7.02
N HIS A 3 -1.17 5.66 6.74
CA HIS A 3 -0.54 5.54 5.44
C HIS A 3 0.52 4.44 5.52
N TYR A 4 0.43 3.46 4.65
CA TYR A 4 1.37 2.36 4.53
C TYR A 4 2.13 2.49 3.22
N ILE A 5 3.44 2.26 3.29
CA ILE A 5 4.34 2.19 2.13
C ILE A 5 5.18 0.94 2.31
N THR A 6 5.16 0.07 1.31
CA THR A 6 5.96 -1.15 1.25
C THR A 6 6.82 -1.12 0.00
N LYS A 7 8.10 -1.44 0.16
CA LYS A 7 9.03 -1.64 -0.95
C LYS A 7 9.36 -3.11 -1.07
N TYR A 8 9.31 -3.66 -2.28
CA TYR A 8 9.65 -5.05 -2.53
C TYR A 8 10.27 -5.22 -3.92
N ALA A 9 11.07 -6.26 -4.08
CA ALA A 9 11.60 -6.67 -5.37
C ALA A 9 10.76 -7.83 -5.91
N GLU A 10 10.32 -7.72 -7.16
CA GLU A 10 9.54 -8.74 -7.86
C GLU A 10 10.14 -8.92 -9.27
N ASN A 11 10.57 -10.14 -9.60
CA ASN A 11 11.25 -10.46 -10.86
C ASN A 11 12.41 -9.51 -11.22
N GLY A 12 13.26 -9.18 -10.24
CA GLY A 12 14.43 -8.30 -10.44
C GLY A 12 14.10 -6.82 -10.65
N THR A 13 12.82 -6.45 -10.58
CA THR A 13 12.36 -5.06 -10.63
C THR A 13 11.95 -4.62 -9.23
N TRP A 14 12.33 -3.41 -8.83
CA TRP A 14 11.89 -2.82 -7.57
C TRP A 14 10.52 -2.18 -7.72
N TYR A 15 9.67 -2.36 -6.72
CA TYR A 15 8.37 -1.72 -6.65
C TYR A 15 8.21 -1.04 -5.29
N ALA A 16 7.57 0.12 -5.29
CA ALA A 16 6.95 0.69 -4.10
C ALA A 16 5.44 0.62 -4.26
N GLU A 17 4.77 0.06 -3.26
CA GLU A 17 3.33 0.09 -3.13
C GLU A 17 2.93 0.92 -1.92
N ALA A 18 2.02 1.87 -2.10
CA ALA A 18 1.48 2.70 -1.04
C ALA A 18 -0.03 2.57 -0.98
N TRP A 19 -0.61 2.58 0.23
CA TRP A 19 -2.05 2.58 0.44
C TRP A 19 -2.44 3.25 1.74
N PHE A 20 -3.68 3.71 1.80
CA PHE A 20 -4.27 4.26 3.01
C PHE A 20 -5.23 3.26 3.63
N GLN A 21 -5.14 3.11 4.94
CA GLN A 21 -6.05 2.31 5.74
C GLN A 21 -6.89 3.23 6.64
N ILE A 22 -8.20 3.05 6.60
CA ILE A 22 -9.12 3.61 7.57
C ILE A 22 -9.83 2.44 8.24
N ASN A 23 -9.82 2.46 9.57
CA ASN A 23 -10.68 1.61 10.37
C ASN A 23 -11.92 2.40 10.72
N LEU A 24 -13.10 1.95 10.26
CA LEU A 24 -14.40 2.52 10.65
C LEU A 24 -15.28 1.39 11.19
N PHE A 25 -15.83 1.56 12.39
CA PHE A 25 -16.74 0.59 13.03
C PHE A 25 -16.22 -0.87 13.06
N GLY A 26 -14.92 -1.06 13.29
CA GLY A 26 -14.29 -2.39 13.33
C GLY A 26 -14.03 -3.01 11.94
N LEU A 27 -14.40 -2.32 10.86
CA LEU A 27 -14.10 -2.72 9.49
C LEU A 27 -12.86 -1.99 8.99
N CYS A 28 -11.93 -2.76 8.44
CA CYS A 28 -10.66 -2.28 7.93
C CYS A 28 -10.77 -2.04 6.42
N PHE A 29 -10.78 -0.77 6.00
CA PHE A 29 -10.87 -0.37 4.61
C PHE A 29 -9.51 0.11 4.10
N CYS A 30 -9.00 -0.58 3.09
CA CYS A 30 -7.79 -0.21 2.36
C CYS A 30 -8.16 0.42 1.02
N PHE A 31 -7.74 1.65 0.78
CA PHE A 31 -8.03 2.40 -0.45
C PHE A 31 -6.80 3.20 -0.90
N LEU A 32 -6.87 3.77 -2.11
CA LEU A 32 -5.75 4.49 -2.75
C LEU A 32 -4.48 3.64 -2.91
N LYS A 33 -4.61 2.33 -3.20
CA LYS A 33 -3.47 1.47 -3.54
C LYS A 33 -2.81 1.95 -4.82
N ARG A 34 -1.55 2.37 -4.74
CA ARG A 34 -0.70 2.70 -5.89
C ARG A 34 0.57 1.87 -5.84
N LYS A 35 0.83 1.13 -6.92
CA LYS A 35 2.11 0.46 -7.20
C LYS A 35 2.88 1.28 -8.22
N ILE A 36 4.11 1.64 -7.88
CA ILE A 36 5.07 2.28 -8.79
C ILE A 36 6.28 1.37 -8.95
N LYS A 37 6.83 1.33 -10.16
CA LYS A 37 8.11 0.70 -10.47
C LYS A 37 9.24 1.68 -10.13
N ILE A 38 10.28 1.17 -9.48
CA ILE A 38 11.51 1.88 -9.13
C ILE A 38 12.67 1.23 -9.90
#